data_AF-A0A9P0DSA1-F1
#
_entry.id   AF-A0A9P0DSA1-F1
#
_cell.length_a   1.000
_cell.length_b   1.000
_cell.length_c   1.000
_cell.angle_alpha   90.00
_cell.angle_beta   90.00
_cell.angle_gamma   90.00
#
_symmetry.space_group_name_H-M   'P 1'
#
loop_
_entity.id
_entity.type
_entity.pdbx_description
1 polymer ?
#
loop_
_entity_poly.entity_id
_entity_poly.type
_entity_poly.pdbx_seq_one_letter_code
_entity_poly.pdbx_strand_id
1 'polypeptide(L)'
;MFSLFLNTKQIFLFQAFNLKNYKYKVILFISASGGLGTALGMKFKVIVTNLKPVILKAFVSYSQTPTASNMVKYLQQQEAIDIDLELFNNYQFSVDQLMELAGLSCASAIGKSYSELQLQNKSILICCGPGNNGGDGLVCARHLKLFEYNPVVYYPKKTDKDLYKRLVNQCILMNIPITECLPNKSQLNREFGLIVDAIFGFSFKPPIREAFVPVIDLMKDTSLPIASIDIPSGWDVEAGATEDGMKPEMLISLTAPKKCAEFFKGKYHYLGGRFVPPTLQEKYKLNLPKYHGTECCVLLN
;
A
#
# COMPACT_ATOMS: atom_id res chain seq x y z
N MET A 1 31.21 31.96 -10.88
CA MET A 1 30.14 32.66 -10.15
C MET A 1 30.32 34.15 -10.45
N PHE A 2 29.52 34.72 -11.34
CA PHE A 2 29.54 36.17 -11.61
C PHE A 2 28.41 36.80 -10.81
N SER A 3 28.72 37.80 -10.00
CA SER A 3 27.75 38.65 -9.33
C SER A 3 27.77 40.01 -10.04
N LEU A 4 26.61 40.51 -10.46
CA LEU A 4 26.40 41.90 -10.81
C LEU A 4 25.39 42.45 -9.81
N PHE A 5 25.79 43.48 -9.06
CA PHE A 5 24.88 44.22 -8.18
C PHE A 5 24.14 45.27 -8.99
N LEU A 6 22.81 45.20 -8.99
CA LEU A 6 21.93 46.31 -9.34
C LEU A 6 20.77 46.38 -8.35
N ASN A 7 20.31 47.61 -8.15
CA ASN A 7 19.67 48.13 -6.96
C ASN A 7 18.26 47.58 -6.70
N THR A 8 17.93 47.42 -5.41
CA THR A 8 16.62 47.20 -4.78
C THR A 8 15.90 45.84 -4.93
N LYS A 9 15.99 45.05 -3.83
CA LYS A 9 15.05 44.01 -3.32
C LYS A 9 14.86 42.67 -4.07
N GLN A 10 15.76 42.23 -4.94
CA GLN A 10 15.75 40.83 -5.42
C GLN A 10 17.18 40.26 -5.54
N ILE A 11 17.45 39.14 -4.88
CA ILE A 11 18.67 38.34 -5.08
C ILE A 11 18.35 37.29 -6.15
N PHE A 12 19.07 37.33 -7.27
CA PHE A 12 18.99 36.31 -8.30
C PHE A 12 20.24 35.42 -8.25
N LEU A 13 20.07 34.14 -7.92
CA LEU A 13 21.11 33.14 -8.10
C LEU A 13 20.98 32.53 -9.50
N PHE A 14 22.05 32.63 -10.29
CA PHE A 14 22.16 31.97 -11.59
C PHE A 14 22.97 30.68 -11.44
N GLN A 15 22.35 29.53 -11.73
CA GLN A 15 23.06 28.26 -11.86
C GLN A 15 22.75 27.67 -13.23
N ALA A 16 23.73 27.70 -14.13
CA ALA A 16 23.62 27.11 -15.45
C ALA A 16 23.96 25.63 -15.37
N PHE A 17 23.00 24.75 -15.67
CA PHE A 17 23.26 23.32 -15.83
C PHE A 17 23.55 23.01 -17.29
N ASN A 18 24.75 22.51 -17.58
CA ASN A 18 25.08 21.92 -18.88
C ASN A 18 24.62 20.46 -18.85
N LEU A 19 23.43 20.18 -19.41
CA LEU A 19 22.97 18.80 -19.63
C LEU A 19 23.76 18.23 -20.81
N LYS A 20 24.77 17.40 -20.51
CA LYS A 20 25.78 16.89 -21.47
C LYS A 20 25.24 16.16 -22.71
N ASN A 21 23.93 15.91 -22.83
CA ASN A 21 23.35 15.17 -23.97
C ASN A 21 22.33 15.96 -24.80
N TYR A 22 22.12 17.26 -24.56
CA TYR A 22 21.21 18.06 -25.39
C TYR A 22 21.78 19.47 -25.66
N LYS A 23 21.64 19.98 -26.88
CA LYS A 23 22.07 21.33 -27.33
C LYS A 23 21.25 22.49 -26.70
N TYR A 24 20.81 22.37 -25.45
CA TYR A 24 19.91 23.35 -24.82
C TYR A 24 20.50 23.89 -23.50
N LYS A 25 20.32 25.20 -23.27
CA LYS A 25 20.60 25.86 -22.00
C LYS A 25 19.29 26.05 -21.25
N VAL A 26 19.22 25.56 -20.01
CA VAL A 26 18.11 25.87 -19.10
C VAL A 26 18.58 26.97 -18.14
N ILE A 27 17.83 28.07 -18.07
CA ILE A 27 18.10 29.17 -17.13
C ILE A 27 17.02 29.13 -16.05
N LEU A 28 17.43 28.83 -14.82
CA LEU A 28 16.56 28.83 -13.65
C LEU A 28 16.57 30.23 -13.01
N PHE A 29 15.41 30.86 -12.86
CA PHE A 29 15.27 32.10 -12.10
C PHE A 29 14.71 31.77 -10.72
N ILE A 30 15.50 32.05 -9.69
CA ILE A 30 15.06 31.97 -8.30
C ILE A 30 14.89 33.41 -7.81
N SER A 31 13.66 33.79 -7.46
CA SER A 31 13.39 35.06 -6.77
C SER A 31 12.82 34.76 -5.39
N ALA A 32 13.50 35.21 -4.34
CA ALA A 32 12.96 35.24 -2.99
C ALA A 32 12.38 36.64 -2.73
N SER A 33 11.12 36.71 -2.27
CA SER A 33 10.51 37.94 -1.80
C SER A 33 9.97 37.72 -0.40
N GLY A 34 10.58 38.36 0.60
CA GLY A 34 10.11 38.39 1.98
C GLY A 34 10.31 39.79 2.57
N GLY A 35 9.27 40.36 3.17
CA GLY A 35 9.40 41.51 4.06
C GLY A 35 9.83 41.02 5.45
N LEU A 36 10.46 41.90 6.25
CA LEU A 36 10.84 41.57 7.63
C LEU A 36 9.59 41.08 8.41
N GLY A 37 9.60 39.82 8.85
CA GLY A 37 8.64 39.29 9.81
C GLY A 37 7.63 38.24 9.31
N THR A 38 7.68 37.76 8.06
CA THR A 38 6.80 36.64 7.59
C THR A 38 7.60 35.56 6.84
N ALA A 39 7.11 34.31 6.89
CA ALA A 39 7.75 33.14 6.30
C ALA A 39 8.15 33.35 4.82
N LEU A 40 9.39 33.00 4.47
CA LEU A 40 9.91 33.12 3.10
C LEU A 40 9.10 32.24 2.14
N GLY A 41 8.21 32.85 1.35
CA GLY A 41 7.60 32.19 0.20
C GLY A 41 8.60 32.14 -0.96
N MET A 42 9.16 30.98 -1.27
CA MET A 42 9.95 30.80 -2.49
C MET A 42 9.02 30.54 -3.68
N LYS A 43 9.06 31.42 -4.70
CA LYS A 43 8.42 31.19 -6.00
C LYS A 43 9.50 30.79 -7.01
N PHE A 44 9.31 29.63 -7.63
CA PHE A 44 10.19 29.14 -8.70
C PHE A 44 9.55 29.47 -10.05
N LYS A 45 10.32 30.11 -10.95
CA LYS A 45 9.90 30.31 -12.35
C LYS A 45 10.97 29.73 -13.25
N VAL A 46 10.63 28.64 -13.94
CA VAL A 46 11.50 28.01 -14.94
C VAL A 46 11.14 28.57 -16.30
N ILE A 47 12.10 29.20 -16.99
CA ILE A 47 11.91 29.66 -18.36
C ILE A 47 12.89 28.88 -19.23
N VAL A 48 12.35 28.04 -20.13
CA VAL A 48 13.13 27.33 -21.14
C VAL A 48 13.00 28.11 -22.45
N THR A 49 14.09 28.68 -22.95
CA THR A 49 14.11 29.33 -24.26
C THR A 49 14.62 28.35 -25.33
N ASN A 50 14.03 28.42 -26.54
CA ASN A 50 14.23 27.54 -27.71
C ASN A 50 13.59 26.13 -27.67
N LEU A 51 12.27 26.07 -27.42
CA LEU A 51 11.47 24.88 -27.75
C LEU A 51 10.67 25.12 -29.04
N LYS A 52 10.72 24.15 -29.97
CA LYS A 52 9.75 24.08 -31.07
C LYS A 52 8.33 24.02 -30.48
N PRO A 53 7.30 24.59 -31.14
CA PRO A 53 5.96 24.84 -30.57
C PRO A 53 5.16 23.60 -30.11
N VAL A 54 5.70 22.38 -30.25
CA VAL A 54 5.04 21.13 -29.84
C VAL A 54 5.17 20.85 -28.33
N ILE A 55 6.18 21.38 -27.64
CA ILE A 55 6.45 21.05 -26.22
C ILE A 55 5.76 22.03 -25.24
N LEU A 56 5.27 23.18 -25.72
CA LEU A 56 4.69 24.21 -24.84
C LEU A 56 3.38 23.79 -24.16
N LYS A 57 2.65 22.80 -24.72
CA LYS A 57 1.42 22.26 -24.13
C LYS A 57 1.65 21.36 -22.91
N ALA A 58 2.87 20.86 -22.69
CA ALA A 58 3.14 19.90 -21.61
C ALA A 58 3.50 20.55 -20.26
N PHE A 59 3.75 21.86 -20.21
CA PHE A 59 4.31 22.53 -19.03
C PHE A 59 3.39 23.57 -18.37
N VAL A 60 2.15 23.74 -18.88
CA VAL A 60 1.15 24.65 -18.29
C VAL A 60 0.09 23.84 -17.55
N SER A 61 0.51 23.11 -16.52
CA SER A 61 -0.43 22.49 -15.55
C SER A 61 0.34 21.91 -14.35
N TYR A 62 1.07 22.74 -13.61
CA TYR A 62 1.49 22.36 -12.26
C TYR A 62 1.58 23.60 -11.36
N SER A 63 0.43 24.21 -11.12
CA SER A 63 0.21 25.06 -9.95
C SER A 63 -1.24 24.91 -9.51
N GLN A 64 -1.60 23.71 -9.09
CA GLN A 64 -2.76 23.53 -8.22
C GLN A 64 -2.21 23.06 -6.88
N THR A 65 -2.19 23.97 -5.91
CA THR A 65 -2.33 23.58 -4.51
C THR A 65 -3.51 22.60 -4.44
N PRO A 66 -3.36 21.39 -3.87
CA PRO A 66 -4.46 20.45 -3.80
C PRO A 66 -5.61 21.11 -3.05
N THR A 67 -6.71 21.37 -3.75
CA THR A 67 -7.99 21.63 -3.09
C THR A 67 -8.36 20.36 -2.33
N ALA A 68 -9.00 20.50 -1.17
CA ALA A 68 -9.36 19.40 -0.26
C ALA A 68 -10.27 18.30 -0.86
N SER A 69 -10.54 18.31 -2.17
CA SER A 69 -11.41 17.37 -2.90
C SER A 69 -10.70 16.17 -3.54
N ASN A 70 -9.38 15.99 -3.37
CA ASN A 70 -8.62 14.94 -4.07
C ASN A 70 -8.05 13.83 -3.16
N MET A 71 -8.43 13.76 -1.89
CA MET A 71 -7.97 12.69 -1.00
C MET A 71 -8.82 11.42 -1.20
N VAL A 72 -8.15 10.27 -1.22
CA VAL A 72 -8.81 8.95 -1.27
C VAL A 72 -9.80 8.84 -0.11
N LYS A 73 -11.00 8.33 -0.39
CA LYS A 73 -12.04 8.15 0.63
C LYS A 73 -11.71 6.92 1.48
N TYR A 74 -11.88 7.08 2.79
CA TYR A 74 -11.80 6.00 3.77
C TYR A 74 -13.21 5.49 4.07
N LEU A 75 -13.43 4.20 3.86
CA LEU A 75 -14.74 3.57 3.92
C LEU A 75 -15.13 3.17 5.34
N GLN A 76 -16.39 3.44 5.70
CA GLN A 76 -17.03 2.80 6.85
C GLN A 76 -17.24 1.30 6.59
N GLN A 77 -17.46 0.50 7.64
CA GLN A 77 -17.61 -0.94 7.49
C GLN A 77 -18.79 -1.29 6.57
N GLN A 78 -19.93 -0.61 6.74
CA GLN A 78 -21.11 -0.85 5.92
C GLN A 78 -20.88 -0.50 4.44
N GLU A 79 -20.20 0.62 4.16
CA GLU A 79 -19.88 1.00 2.77
C GLU A 79 -18.97 -0.03 2.09
N ALA A 80 -18.00 -0.59 2.81
CA ALA A 80 -17.14 -1.65 2.29
C ALA A 80 -17.95 -2.94 1.99
N ILE A 81 -18.90 -3.30 2.84
CA ILE A 81 -19.82 -4.43 2.60
C ILE A 81 -20.66 -4.19 1.34
N ASP A 82 -21.23 -3.00 1.20
CA ASP A 82 -22.10 -2.67 0.07
C ASP A 82 -21.33 -2.70 -1.26
N ILE A 83 -20.10 -2.20 -1.28
CA ILE A 83 -19.20 -2.24 -2.44
C ILE A 83 -18.90 -3.69 -2.85
N ASP A 84 -18.54 -4.55 -1.91
CA ASP A 84 -18.28 -5.97 -2.18
C ASP A 84 -19.52 -6.66 -2.73
N LEU A 85 -20.70 -6.41 -2.13
CA LEU A 85 -21.97 -6.95 -2.61
C LEU A 85 -22.28 -6.50 -4.04
N GLU A 86 -22.02 -5.24 -4.39
CA GLU A 86 -22.21 -4.76 -5.76
C GLU A 86 -21.22 -5.39 -6.74
N LEU A 87 -19.95 -5.54 -6.35
CA LEU A 87 -18.95 -6.19 -7.19
C LEU A 87 -19.35 -7.64 -7.53
N PHE A 88 -19.82 -8.40 -6.54
CA PHE A 88 -20.25 -9.78 -6.76
C PHE A 88 -21.61 -9.90 -7.46
N ASN A 89 -22.58 -9.06 -7.13
CA ASN A 89 -23.96 -9.22 -7.60
C ASN A 89 -24.30 -8.36 -8.83
N ASN A 90 -23.84 -7.12 -8.91
CA ASN A 90 -24.20 -6.23 -10.02
C ASN A 90 -23.15 -6.31 -11.13
N TYR A 91 -21.87 -6.33 -10.76
CA TYR A 91 -20.76 -6.44 -11.70
C TYR A 91 -20.39 -7.89 -12.03
N GLN A 92 -20.99 -8.86 -11.35
CA GLN A 92 -20.86 -10.30 -11.63
C GLN A 92 -19.40 -10.80 -11.57
N PHE A 93 -18.54 -10.13 -10.80
CA PHE A 93 -17.24 -10.70 -10.48
C PHE A 93 -17.42 -11.92 -9.59
N SER A 94 -16.62 -12.95 -9.82
CA SER A 94 -16.57 -14.08 -8.91
C SER A 94 -15.56 -13.83 -7.78
N VAL A 95 -15.75 -14.52 -6.66
CA VAL A 95 -14.87 -14.38 -5.48
C VAL A 95 -13.42 -14.73 -5.81
N ASP A 96 -13.19 -15.78 -6.60
CA ASP A 96 -11.86 -16.20 -7.03
C ASP A 96 -11.16 -15.17 -7.91
N GLN A 97 -11.88 -14.46 -8.79
CA GLN A 97 -11.30 -13.38 -9.60
C GLN A 97 -10.79 -12.23 -8.73
N LEU A 98 -11.61 -11.72 -7.82
CA LEU A 98 -11.21 -10.58 -6.99
C LEU A 98 -10.13 -10.97 -5.98
N MET A 99 -10.23 -12.17 -5.40
CA MET A 99 -9.22 -12.71 -4.48
C MET A 99 -7.87 -12.93 -5.16
N GLU A 100 -7.86 -13.40 -6.42
CA GLU A 100 -6.61 -13.55 -7.19
C GLU A 100 -5.91 -12.19 -7.37
N LEU A 101 -6.67 -11.16 -7.75
CA LEU A 101 -6.15 -9.82 -7.97
C LEU A 101 -5.73 -9.15 -6.64
N ALA A 102 -6.49 -9.35 -5.57
CA ALA A 102 -6.17 -8.84 -4.24
C ALA A 102 -4.87 -9.44 -3.71
N GLY A 103 -4.74 -10.77 -3.74
CA GLY A 103 -3.53 -11.44 -3.28
C GLY A 103 -2.30 -11.12 -4.14
N LEU A 104 -2.46 -10.94 -5.46
CA LEU A 104 -1.39 -10.42 -6.34
C LEU A 104 -0.97 -9.00 -5.94
N SER A 105 -1.92 -8.09 -5.68
CA SER A 105 -1.61 -6.75 -5.18
C SER A 105 -0.86 -6.79 -3.85
N CYS A 106 -1.22 -7.71 -2.95
CA CYS A 106 -0.53 -7.88 -1.66
C CYS A 106 0.92 -8.34 -1.85
N ALA A 107 1.13 -9.40 -2.64
CA ALA A 107 2.48 -9.89 -2.94
C ALA A 107 3.33 -8.81 -3.63
N SER A 108 2.72 -8.02 -4.53
CA SER A 108 3.40 -6.94 -5.24
C SER A 108 3.80 -5.78 -4.32
N ALA A 109 2.94 -5.40 -3.37
CA ALA A 109 3.25 -4.37 -2.39
C ALA A 109 4.40 -4.80 -1.46
N ILE A 110 4.38 -6.07 -1.02
CA ILE A 110 5.45 -6.68 -0.22
C ILE A 110 6.75 -6.69 -1.01
N GLY A 111 6.72 -7.20 -2.25
CA GLY A 111 7.89 -7.31 -3.12
C GLY A 111 8.55 -5.95 -3.45
N LYS A 112 7.75 -4.88 -3.50
CA LYS A 112 8.25 -3.51 -3.71
C LYS A 112 8.91 -2.89 -2.47
N SER A 113 8.60 -3.41 -1.28
CA SER A 113 8.96 -2.75 -0.02
C SER A 113 10.03 -3.50 0.79
N TYR A 114 10.10 -4.82 0.61
CA TYR A 114 10.96 -5.71 1.38
C TYR A 114 11.86 -6.52 0.45
N SER A 115 13.12 -6.12 0.28
CA SER A 115 14.09 -6.94 -0.47
C SER A 115 14.52 -8.17 0.31
N GLU A 116 14.98 -9.23 -0.37
CA GLU A 116 15.50 -10.44 0.28
C GLU A 116 16.62 -10.13 1.28
N LEU A 117 17.48 -9.16 0.96
CA LEU A 117 18.54 -8.68 1.83
C LEU A 117 17.99 -8.03 3.11
N GLN A 118 16.91 -7.23 3.01
CA GLN A 118 16.25 -6.66 4.18
C GLN A 118 15.62 -7.76 5.06
N LEU A 119 15.13 -8.83 4.43
CA LEU A 119 14.60 -10.00 5.13
C LEU A 119 15.70 -10.97 5.60
N GLN A 120 16.98 -10.66 5.39
CA GLN A 120 18.12 -11.50 5.75
C GLN A 120 18.04 -12.92 5.15
N ASN A 121 17.43 -13.06 3.96
CA ASN A 121 17.12 -14.35 3.32
C ASN A 121 16.27 -15.30 4.18
N LYS A 122 15.58 -14.77 5.20
CA LYS A 122 14.64 -15.53 6.04
C LYS A 122 13.30 -15.69 5.33
N SER A 123 12.50 -16.63 5.85
CA SER A 123 11.17 -16.90 5.31
C SER A 123 10.17 -15.79 5.64
N ILE A 124 9.05 -15.78 4.92
CA ILE A 124 7.89 -14.94 5.23
C ILE A 124 6.81 -15.83 5.87
N LEU A 125 6.40 -15.52 7.09
CA LEU A 125 5.30 -16.22 7.75
C LEU A 125 3.97 -15.59 7.33
N ILE A 126 3.08 -16.35 6.70
CA ILE A 126 1.77 -15.86 6.24
C ILE A 126 0.69 -16.46 7.12
N CYS A 127 0.11 -15.63 7.99
CA CYS A 127 -0.90 -16.04 8.96
C CYS A 127 -2.30 -15.91 8.35
N CYS A 128 -2.87 -17.02 7.89
CA CYS A 128 -4.17 -17.04 7.24
C CYS A 128 -5.32 -17.30 8.22
N GLY A 129 -6.38 -16.50 8.11
CA GLY A 129 -7.65 -16.73 8.81
C GLY A 129 -8.63 -17.58 8.01
N PRO A 130 -9.84 -17.85 8.55
CA PRO A 130 -10.79 -18.78 7.96
C PRO A 130 -11.73 -18.13 6.93
N GLY A 131 -11.47 -16.88 6.55
CA GLY A 131 -12.34 -16.09 5.66
C GLY A 131 -11.65 -15.65 4.38
N ASN A 132 -12.23 -14.66 3.71
CA ASN A 132 -11.68 -14.09 2.47
C ASN A 132 -10.26 -13.57 2.67
N ASN A 133 -9.97 -12.86 3.77
CA ASN A 133 -8.62 -12.35 4.06
C ASN A 133 -7.57 -13.47 4.11
N GLY A 134 -7.93 -14.65 4.63
CA GLY A 134 -7.03 -15.81 4.61
C GLY A 134 -6.85 -16.41 3.21
N GLY A 135 -7.88 -16.33 2.38
CA GLY A 135 -7.79 -16.64 0.94
C GLY A 135 -6.86 -15.69 0.20
N ASP A 136 -6.96 -14.38 0.47
CA ASP A 136 -6.03 -13.36 -0.05
C ASP A 136 -4.59 -13.67 0.39
N GLY A 137 -4.40 -14.10 1.64
CA GLY A 137 -3.12 -14.59 2.16
C GLY A 137 -2.57 -15.81 1.42
N LEU A 138 -3.41 -16.80 1.09
CA LEU A 138 -3.00 -17.99 0.31
C LEU A 138 -2.58 -17.61 -1.12
N VAL A 139 -3.34 -16.73 -1.77
CA VAL A 139 -2.98 -16.19 -3.09
C VAL A 139 -1.67 -15.39 -3.01
N CYS A 140 -1.53 -14.53 -2.00
CA CYS A 140 -0.32 -13.76 -1.73
C CYS A 140 0.90 -14.70 -1.56
N ALA A 141 0.77 -15.79 -0.79
CA ALA A 141 1.80 -16.79 -0.60
C ALA A 141 2.28 -17.38 -1.94
N ARG A 142 1.34 -17.79 -2.80
CA ARG A 142 1.65 -18.32 -4.12
C ARG A 142 2.41 -17.31 -4.99
N HIS A 143 1.98 -16.05 -5.04
CA HIS A 143 2.67 -15.03 -5.83
C HIS A 143 4.04 -14.68 -5.25
N LEU A 144 4.17 -14.59 -3.92
CA LEU A 144 5.47 -14.39 -3.27
C LEU A 144 6.47 -15.50 -3.62
N LYS A 145 6.01 -16.75 -3.72
CA LYS A 145 6.85 -17.86 -4.18
C LYS A 145 7.35 -17.67 -5.62
N LEU A 146 6.52 -17.12 -6.52
CA LEU A 146 6.92 -16.79 -7.89
C LEU A 146 7.82 -15.56 -7.96
N PHE A 147 7.76 -14.69 -6.95
CA PHE A 147 8.65 -13.54 -6.78
C PHE A 147 9.94 -13.93 -6.04
N GLU A 148 10.26 -15.22 -5.99
CA GLU A 148 11.49 -15.79 -5.44
C GLU A 148 11.65 -15.70 -3.91
N TYR A 149 10.60 -15.26 -3.19
CA TYR A 149 10.58 -15.35 -1.73
C TYR A 149 10.34 -16.78 -1.23
N ASN A 150 10.57 -16.97 0.08
CA ASN A 150 10.35 -18.22 0.80
C ASN A 150 9.14 -18.11 1.75
N PRO A 151 7.90 -18.21 1.25
CA PRO A 151 6.70 -18.16 2.09
C PRO A 151 6.51 -19.47 2.87
N VAL A 152 6.00 -19.35 4.09
CA VAL A 152 5.45 -20.44 4.92
C VAL A 152 4.08 -20.01 5.40
N VAL A 153 3.06 -20.82 5.17
CA VAL A 153 1.69 -20.52 5.56
C VAL A 153 1.38 -21.13 6.92
N TYR A 154 0.93 -20.30 7.86
CA TYR A 154 0.28 -20.74 9.09
C TYR A 154 -1.24 -20.62 8.90
N TYR A 155 -1.96 -21.75 8.90
CA TYR A 155 -3.41 -21.78 8.65
C TYR A 155 -4.15 -22.72 9.63
N PRO A 156 -4.38 -22.28 10.88
CA PRO A 156 -4.84 -23.13 11.98
C PRO A 156 -6.33 -23.54 11.90
N LYS A 157 -7.12 -22.83 11.08
CA LYS A 157 -8.55 -23.11 10.88
C LYS A 157 -8.88 -23.04 9.39
N LYS A 158 -8.65 -24.15 8.71
CA LYS A 158 -8.94 -24.31 7.28
C LYS A 158 -10.43 -24.27 7.01
N THR A 159 -10.81 -23.53 5.97
CA THR A 159 -12.21 -23.39 5.57
C THR A 159 -12.62 -24.54 4.66
N ASP A 160 -13.69 -25.24 5.02
CA ASP A 160 -14.22 -26.37 4.25
C ASP A 160 -15.09 -25.91 3.08
N LYS A 161 -14.53 -25.10 2.18
CA LYS A 161 -15.14 -24.73 0.89
C LYS A 161 -14.15 -24.96 -0.23
N ASP A 162 -14.64 -25.36 -1.40
CA ASP A 162 -13.80 -25.77 -2.52
C ASP A 162 -12.79 -24.71 -2.97
N LEU A 163 -13.16 -23.43 -2.91
CA LEU A 163 -12.24 -22.33 -3.23
C LEU A 163 -10.96 -22.41 -2.39
N TYR A 164 -11.07 -22.49 -1.06
CA TYR A 164 -9.90 -22.52 -0.18
C TYR A 164 -9.15 -23.85 -0.26
N LYS A 165 -9.84 -24.97 -0.47
CA LYS A 165 -9.19 -26.27 -0.75
C LYS A 165 -8.31 -26.20 -1.99
N ARG A 166 -8.80 -25.56 -3.08
CA ARG A 166 -8.01 -25.35 -4.30
C ARG A 166 -6.80 -24.45 -4.03
N LEU A 167 -6.96 -23.34 -3.30
CA LEU A 167 -5.86 -22.44 -2.94
C LEU A 167 -4.77 -23.14 -2.10
N VAL A 168 -5.18 -23.93 -1.10
CA VAL A 168 -4.27 -24.76 -0.30
C VAL A 168 -3.53 -25.76 -1.19
N ASN A 169 -4.23 -26.46 -2.09
CA ASN A 169 -3.61 -27.40 -3.01
C ASN A 169 -2.61 -26.73 -3.96
N GLN A 170 -2.91 -25.52 -4.46
CA GLN A 170 -1.97 -24.74 -5.27
C GLN A 170 -0.69 -24.41 -4.49
N CYS A 171 -0.80 -23.97 -3.23
CA CYS A 171 0.36 -23.70 -2.38
C CYS A 171 1.21 -24.97 -2.17
N ILE A 172 0.58 -26.11 -1.90
CA ILE A 172 1.26 -27.40 -1.74
C ILE A 172 2.01 -27.79 -3.02
N LEU A 173 1.36 -27.71 -4.19
CA LEU A 173 1.98 -28.04 -5.48
C LEU A 173 3.08 -27.06 -5.90
N MET A 174 3.20 -25.92 -5.22
CA MET A 174 4.30 -24.97 -5.38
C MET A 174 5.38 -25.11 -4.31
N ASN A 175 5.35 -26.20 -3.53
CA ASN A 175 6.28 -26.48 -2.44
C ASN A 175 6.31 -25.37 -1.36
N ILE A 176 5.15 -24.78 -1.06
CA ILE A 176 4.98 -23.84 0.04
C ILE A 176 4.56 -24.64 1.28
N PRO A 177 5.36 -24.65 2.36
CA PRO A 177 4.98 -25.34 3.60
C PRO A 177 3.72 -24.72 4.20
N ILE A 178 2.78 -25.56 4.63
CA ILE A 178 1.57 -25.15 5.33
C ILE A 178 1.52 -25.85 6.68
N THR A 179 1.46 -25.09 7.77
CA THR A 179 1.46 -25.57 9.15
C THR A 179 0.23 -25.09 9.91
N GLU A 180 -0.25 -25.91 10.83
CA GLU A 180 -1.26 -25.53 11.83
C GLU A 180 -0.60 -25.22 13.19
N CYS A 181 0.70 -25.47 13.31
CA CYS A 181 1.49 -25.19 14.50
C CYS A 181 2.10 -23.79 14.40
N LEU A 182 1.76 -22.93 15.36
CA LEU A 182 2.33 -21.59 15.47
C LEU A 182 3.80 -21.70 15.93
N PRO A 183 4.77 -21.06 15.24
CA PRO A 183 6.15 -21.02 15.73
C PRO A 183 6.22 -20.26 17.05
N ASN A 184 7.04 -20.75 17.99
CA ASN A 184 7.35 -19.99 19.19
C ASN A 184 8.25 -18.78 18.86
N LYS A 185 8.41 -17.84 19.80
CA LYS A 185 9.18 -16.59 19.60
C LYS A 185 10.63 -16.81 19.16
N SER A 186 11.30 -17.85 19.67
CA SER A 186 12.68 -18.16 19.28
C SER A 186 12.76 -18.64 17.84
N GLN A 187 11.85 -19.54 17.45
CA GLN A 187 11.73 -20.02 16.08
C GLN A 187 11.39 -18.86 15.13
N LEU A 188 10.41 -18.03 15.52
CA LEU A 188 9.97 -16.86 14.75
C LEU A 188 11.16 -15.96 14.37
N ASN A 189 11.95 -15.55 15.36
CA ASN A 189 13.08 -14.65 15.15
C ASN A 189 14.24 -15.26 14.34
N ARG A 190 14.41 -16.58 14.42
CA ARG A 190 15.45 -17.30 13.70
C ARG A 190 15.10 -17.50 12.23
N GLU A 191 13.86 -17.90 11.95
CA GLU A 191 13.45 -18.43 10.65
C GLU A 191 12.75 -17.39 9.76
N PHE A 192 12.19 -16.33 10.34
CA PHE A 192 11.33 -15.38 9.62
C PHE A 192 11.87 -13.96 9.65
N GLY A 193 11.70 -13.27 8.52
CA GLY A 193 12.06 -11.86 8.35
C GLY A 193 10.84 -10.92 8.28
N LEU A 194 9.66 -11.47 7.97
CA LEU A 194 8.40 -10.72 7.82
C LEU A 194 7.23 -11.61 8.25
N ILE A 195 6.23 -11.01 8.86
CA ILE A 195 4.93 -11.64 9.10
C ILE A 195 3.88 -10.94 8.21
N VAL A 196 3.11 -11.73 7.47
CA VAL A 196 1.94 -11.25 6.75
C VAL A 196 0.71 -11.62 7.56
N ASP A 197 0.02 -10.60 8.02
CA ASP A 197 -1.26 -10.71 8.71
C ASP A 197 -2.40 -10.76 7.69
N ALA A 198 -2.94 -11.96 7.49
CA ALA A 198 -4.06 -12.28 6.61
C ALA A 198 -5.20 -12.95 7.40
N ILE A 199 -5.35 -12.62 8.69
CA ILE A 199 -6.29 -13.32 9.57
C ILE A 199 -7.71 -12.77 9.42
N PHE A 200 -7.90 -11.48 9.65
CA PHE A 200 -9.21 -10.83 9.69
C PHE A 200 -9.21 -9.58 8.82
N GLY A 201 -10.15 -9.49 7.87
CA GLY A 201 -10.39 -8.29 7.06
C GLY A 201 -11.57 -7.46 7.58
N PHE A 202 -12.06 -6.53 6.75
CA PHE A 202 -13.14 -5.60 7.15
C PHE A 202 -14.46 -6.22 7.60
N SER A 203 -14.76 -7.48 7.25
CA SER A 203 -15.98 -8.16 7.69
C SER A 203 -15.87 -8.74 9.11
N PHE A 204 -14.72 -8.59 9.77
CA PHE A 204 -14.52 -9.06 11.13
C PHE A 204 -15.37 -8.27 12.13
N LYS A 205 -15.87 -9.00 13.13
CA LYS A 205 -16.59 -8.44 14.27
C LYS A 205 -15.93 -8.97 15.54
N PRO A 206 -15.47 -8.10 16.45
CA PRO A 206 -14.99 -8.52 17.77
C PRO A 206 -16.01 -9.37 18.54
N PRO A 207 -15.57 -10.22 19.50
CA PRO A 207 -14.18 -10.41 19.93
C PRO A 207 -13.37 -11.36 19.03
N ILE A 208 -12.04 -11.35 19.21
CA ILE A 208 -11.14 -12.32 18.57
C ILE A 208 -11.47 -13.73 19.07
N ARG A 209 -11.63 -14.67 18.14
CA ARG A 209 -11.87 -16.09 18.48
C ARG A 209 -10.61 -16.70 19.12
N GLU A 210 -10.79 -17.53 20.14
CA GLU A 210 -9.70 -18.14 20.94
C GLU A 210 -8.58 -18.76 20.10
N ALA A 211 -8.92 -19.45 19.00
CA ALA A 211 -7.94 -20.10 18.12
C ALA A 211 -6.94 -19.12 17.47
N PHE A 212 -7.24 -17.82 17.43
CA PHE A 212 -6.38 -16.80 16.84
C PHE A 212 -5.72 -15.88 17.88
N VAL A 213 -6.12 -15.95 19.15
CA VAL A 213 -5.49 -15.15 20.22
C VAL A 213 -3.97 -15.37 20.29
N PRO A 214 -3.45 -16.62 20.28
CA PRO A 214 -2.00 -16.83 20.39
C PRO A 214 -1.18 -16.20 19.27
N VAL A 215 -1.68 -16.19 18.03
CA VAL A 215 -0.96 -15.59 16.89
C VAL A 215 -1.05 -14.07 16.90
N ILE A 216 -2.17 -13.51 17.36
CA ILE A 216 -2.30 -12.07 17.55
C ILE A 216 -1.35 -11.58 18.64
N ASP A 217 -1.28 -12.28 19.77
CA ASP A 217 -0.36 -11.94 20.86
C ASP A 217 1.10 -12.07 20.41
N LEU A 218 1.45 -13.13 19.66
CA LEU A 218 2.78 -13.28 19.06
C LEU A 218 3.14 -12.07 18.16
N MET A 219 2.18 -11.56 17.37
CA MET A 219 2.39 -10.40 16.51
C MET A 219 2.43 -9.07 17.29
N LYS A 220 1.74 -8.95 18.43
CA LYS A 220 1.88 -7.78 19.31
C LYS A 220 3.28 -7.70 19.94
N ASP A 221 3.86 -8.85 20.27
CA ASP A 221 5.12 -8.96 21.02
C ASP A 221 6.38 -9.18 20.16
N THR A 222 6.25 -9.19 18.84
CA THR A 222 7.35 -9.43 17.89
C THR A 222 8.16 -8.16 17.61
N SER A 223 9.42 -8.34 17.20
CA SER A 223 10.24 -7.28 16.63
C SER A 223 10.34 -7.35 15.11
N LEU A 224 9.71 -8.34 14.47
CA LEU A 224 9.66 -8.45 13.02
C LEU A 224 8.68 -7.42 12.44
N PRO A 225 8.93 -6.91 11.22
CA PRO A 225 7.92 -6.14 10.51
C PRO A 225 6.68 -7.00 10.26
N ILE A 226 5.52 -6.34 10.27
CA ILE A 226 4.22 -6.96 9.97
C ILE A 226 3.59 -6.21 8.80
N ALA A 227 3.13 -6.96 7.80
CA ALA A 227 2.33 -6.47 6.69
C ALA A 227 0.89 -6.98 6.82
N SER A 228 -0.06 -6.10 7.12
CA SER A 228 -1.47 -6.45 7.25
C SER A 228 -2.22 -6.29 5.93
N ILE A 229 -2.95 -7.33 5.54
CA ILE A 229 -3.85 -7.33 4.40
C ILE A 229 -5.20 -6.76 4.82
N ASP A 230 -5.62 -5.74 4.09
CA ASP A 230 -6.86 -4.99 4.22
C ASP A 230 -7.00 -4.12 5.47
N ILE A 231 -6.98 -4.76 6.64
CA ILE A 231 -7.06 -4.15 7.97
C ILE A 231 -6.14 -4.94 8.91
N PRO A 232 -5.45 -4.28 9.87
CA PRO A 232 -4.71 -5.02 10.89
C PRO A 232 -5.65 -5.87 11.75
N SER A 233 -5.41 -7.18 11.80
CA SER A 233 -6.28 -8.09 12.52
C SER A 233 -6.43 -7.72 14.00
N GLY A 234 -7.69 -7.66 14.45
CA GLY A 234 -8.05 -7.26 15.81
C GLY A 234 -8.32 -5.77 15.99
N TRP A 235 -8.08 -4.94 14.98
CA TRP A 235 -8.53 -3.54 14.99
C TRP A 235 -10.04 -3.45 14.76
N ASP A 236 -10.67 -2.42 15.33
CA ASP A 236 -11.99 -2.00 14.91
C ASP A 236 -11.89 -1.36 13.52
N VAL A 237 -12.84 -1.69 12.63
CA VAL A 237 -12.82 -1.27 11.22
C VAL A 237 -12.93 0.24 11.05
N GLU A 238 -13.49 0.94 12.04
CA GLU A 238 -13.68 2.39 11.99
C GLU A 238 -12.88 3.12 13.06
N ALA A 239 -12.85 2.63 14.29
CA ALA A 239 -12.17 3.26 15.41
C ALA A 239 -10.66 2.94 15.49
N GLY A 240 -10.18 1.96 14.71
CA GLY A 240 -8.76 1.59 14.69
C GLY A 240 -8.34 0.70 15.85
N ALA A 241 -7.09 0.86 16.28
CA ALA A 241 -6.47 0.03 17.31
C ALA A 241 -6.94 0.38 18.72
N THR A 242 -7.00 -0.62 19.60
CA THR A 242 -6.90 -0.40 21.05
C THR A 242 -5.46 0.02 21.42
N GLU A 243 -5.21 0.51 22.64
CA GLU A 243 -3.87 0.95 23.08
C GLU A 243 -2.80 -0.17 22.98
N ASP A 244 -3.22 -1.41 23.21
CA ASP A 244 -2.43 -2.64 23.10
C ASP A 244 -2.52 -3.31 21.73
N GLY A 245 -3.12 -2.64 20.74
CA GLY A 245 -3.31 -3.17 19.40
C GLY A 245 -2.00 -3.42 18.67
N MET A 246 -2.02 -4.39 17.76
CA MET A 246 -0.89 -4.68 16.87
C MET A 246 -0.51 -3.45 16.04
N LYS A 247 0.79 -3.27 15.79
CA LYS A 247 1.34 -2.12 15.08
C LYS A 247 2.04 -2.59 13.80
N PRO A 248 1.32 -2.74 12.67
CA PRO A 248 1.93 -3.17 11.44
C PRO A 248 2.85 -2.09 10.86
N GLU A 249 3.94 -2.53 10.24
CA GLU A 249 4.83 -1.64 9.48
C GLU A 249 4.25 -1.35 8.09
N MET A 250 3.52 -2.30 7.52
CA MET A 250 2.83 -2.15 6.25
C MET A 250 1.33 -2.43 6.39
N LEU A 251 0.51 -1.60 5.74
CA LEU A 251 -0.91 -1.84 5.53
C LEU A 251 -1.20 -1.86 4.02
N ILE A 252 -1.87 -2.91 3.55
CA ILE A 252 -2.29 -3.03 2.15
C ILE A 252 -3.82 -2.97 2.12
N SER A 253 -4.38 -1.78 1.95
CA SER A 253 -5.83 -1.62 1.80
C SER A 253 -6.29 -2.18 0.45
N LEU A 254 -7.34 -3.01 0.47
CA LEU A 254 -7.93 -3.56 -0.75
C LEU A 254 -9.17 -2.78 -1.17
N THR A 255 -9.35 -2.57 -2.48
CA THR A 255 -10.46 -1.80 -3.09
C THR A 255 -10.42 -0.31 -2.77
N ALA A 256 -10.51 0.06 -1.50
CA ALA A 256 -10.26 1.37 -0.93
C ALA A 256 -9.86 1.23 0.56
N PRO A 257 -9.15 2.20 1.15
CA PRO A 257 -8.86 2.18 2.58
C PRO A 257 -10.12 2.14 3.44
N LYS A 258 -10.10 1.37 4.53
CA LYS A 258 -11.15 1.41 5.56
C LYS A 258 -10.82 2.48 6.60
N LYS A 259 -11.84 2.95 7.33
CA LYS A 259 -11.74 4.06 8.29
C LYS A 259 -10.62 3.88 9.32
N CYS A 260 -10.41 2.66 9.81
CA CYS A 260 -9.31 2.33 10.71
C CYS A 260 -7.91 2.72 10.19
N ALA A 261 -7.73 2.80 8.87
CA ALA A 261 -6.45 3.15 8.26
C ALA A 261 -6.06 4.63 8.52
N GLU A 262 -6.98 5.50 8.94
CA GLU A 262 -6.66 6.86 9.39
C GLU A 262 -5.74 6.84 10.64
N PHE A 263 -5.80 5.76 11.42
CA PHE A 263 -4.98 5.54 12.61
C PHE A 263 -3.66 4.82 12.32
N PHE A 264 -3.43 4.37 11.08
CA PHE A 264 -2.19 3.70 10.69
C PHE A 264 -1.00 4.66 10.80
N LYS A 265 0.09 4.20 11.44
CA LYS A 265 1.34 4.94 11.63
C LYS A 265 2.56 4.19 11.10
N GLY A 266 2.35 3.07 10.41
CA GLY A 266 3.43 2.29 9.83
C GLY A 266 4.09 3.00 8.65
N LYS A 267 5.13 2.38 8.14
CA LYS A 267 6.00 2.95 7.10
C LYS A 267 5.36 2.91 5.72
N TYR A 268 4.62 1.85 5.39
CA TYR A 268 4.12 1.62 4.04
C TYR A 268 2.60 1.45 4.04
N HIS A 269 1.87 2.39 3.45
CA HIS A 269 0.44 2.23 3.20
C HIS A 269 0.20 2.08 1.70
N TYR A 270 -0.07 0.87 1.25
CA TYR A 270 -0.43 0.59 -0.14
C TYR A 270 -1.95 0.50 -0.31
N LEU A 271 -2.42 0.94 -1.47
CA LEU A 271 -3.71 0.60 -2.03
C LEU A 271 -3.54 -0.46 -3.11
N GLY A 272 -4.21 -1.60 -2.96
CA GLY A 272 -4.27 -2.70 -3.91
C GLY A 272 -5.71 -2.98 -4.38
N GLY A 273 -5.89 -4.03 -5.19
CA GLY A 273 -7.19 -4.36 -5.75
C GLY A 273 -7.58 -3.43 -6.89
N ARG A 274 -6.73 -3.32 -7.92
CA ARG A 274 -6.97 -2.52 -9.13
C ARG A 274 -8.01 -3.18 -10.05
N PHE A 275 -9.24 -3.29 -9.58
CA PHE A 275 -10.38 -3.85 -10.31
C PHE A 275 -11.66 -3.03 -10.17
N VAL A 276 -11.63 -1.94 -9.41
CA VAL A 276 -12.80 -1.08 -9.16
C VAL A 276 -13.29 -0.45 -10.48
N PRO A 277 -14.53 -0.74 -10.92
CA PRO A 277 -15.09 -0.15 -12.13
C PRO A 277 -15.25 1.37 -11.99
N PRO A 278 -15.02 2.17 -13.05
CA PRO A 278 -15.15 3.64 -12.98
C PRO A 278 -16.53 4.11 -12.49
N THR A 279 -17.60 3.42 -12.89
CA THR A 279 -18.98 3.70 -12.46
C THR A 279 -19.18 3.46 -10.95
N LEU A 280 -18.54 2.43 -10.39
CA LEU A 280 -18.59 2.16 -8.95
C LEU A 280 -17.76 3.20 -8.17
N GLN A 281 -16.58 3.54 -8.70
CA GLN A 281 -15.72 4.58 -8.13
C GLN A 281 -16.44 5.93 -8.05
N GLU A 282 -17.16 6.32 -9.10
CA GLU A 282 -17.96 7.54 -9.15
C GLU A 282 -19.13 7.49 -8.15
N LYS A 283 -19.90 6.40 -8.17
CA LYS A 283 -21.05 6.20 -7.28
C LYS A 283 -20.70 6.38 -5.80
N TYR A 284 -19.60 5.76 -5.36
CA TYR A 284 -19.17 5.81 -3.95
C TYR A 284 -18.24 6.98 -3.63
N LYS A 285 -17.89 7.81 -4.64
CA LYS A 285 -16.97 8.94 -4.52
C LYS A 285 -15.64 8.53 -3.89
N LEU A 286 -15.08 7.42 -4.35
CA LEU A 286 -13.91 6.80 -3.71
C LEU A 286 -12.64 7.64 -3.87
N ASN A 287 -12.57 8.50 -4.90
CA ASN A 287 -11.41 9.34 -5.21
C ASN A 287 -10.09 8.54 -5.25
N LEU A 288 -10.12 7.34 -5.85
CA LEU A 288 -8.96 6.47 -5.91
C LEU A 288 -7.81 7.16 -6.68
N PRO A 289 -6.56 7.05 -6.18
CA PRO A 289 -5.41 7.56 -6.91
C PRO A 289 -5.21 6.79 -8.22
N LYS A 290 -4.53 7.45 -9.16
CA LYS A 290 -4.17 6.81 -10.43
C LYS A 290 -3.07 5.78 -10.21
N TYR A 291 -3.35 4.53 -10.54
CA TYR A 291 -2.31 3.50 -10.66
C TYR A 291 -1.41 3.78 -11.88
N HIS A 292 -0.10 3.68 -11.69
CA HIS A 292 0.87 3.95 -12.75
C HIS A 292 1.02 2.76 -13.69
N GLY A 293 0.98 2.98 -15.01
CA GLY A 293 1.18 1.92 -16.00
C GLY A 293 0.28 0.69 -15.75
N THR A 294 0.91 -0.48 -15.64
CA THR A 294 0.29 -1.79 -15.35
C THR A 294 0.39 -2.21 -13.89
N GLU A 295 0.76 -1.29 -12.99
CA GLU A 295 0.88 -1.58 -11.56
C GLU A 295 -0.48 -1.97 -10.95
N CYS A 296 -0.48 -3.00 -10.09
CA CYS A 296 -1.68 -3.47 -9.39
C CYS A 296 -1.79 -2.94 -7.95
N CYS A 297 -0.79 -2.18 -7.48
CA CYS A 297 -0.79 -1.50 -6.18
C CYS A 297 -0.14 -0.11 -6.31
N VAL A 298 -0.51 0.81 -5.44
CA VAL A 298 0.06 2.18 -5.37
C VAL A 298 0.32 2.57 -3.92
N LEU A 299 1.47 3.18 -3.66
CA LEU A 299 1.83 3.69 -2.33
C LEU A 299 1.07 5.00 -2.06
N LEU A 300 0.48 5.14 -0.88
CA LEU A 300 -0.35 6.29 -0.48
C LEU A 300 0.41 7.33 0.36
N ASN A 301 1.47 6.95 1.07
CA ASN A 301 2.24 7.81 1.98
C ASN A 301 3.74 7.90 1.63
#